data_AF-A0ABC8RDT9-F1
#
_entry.id   AF-A0ABC8RDT9-F1
#
_cell.length_a   1.000
_cell.length_b   1.000
_cell.length_c   1.000
_cell.angle_alpha   90.00
_cell.angle_beta   90.00
_cell.angle_gamma   90.00
#
_symmetry.space_group_name_H-M   'P 1'
#
loop_
_entity.id
_entity.type
_entity.pdbx_description
1 polymer ?
#
loop_
_entity_poly.entity_id
_entity_poly.type
_entity_poly.pdbx_seq_one_letter_code
_entity_poly.pdbx_strand_id
1 'polypeptide(L)' 'MTILSDGTDVWEINPQYLVLESKIASRSYGDLYKSTYRMLEVAIKFL' A
#
# COMPACT_ATOMS: atom_id res chain seq x y z
N MET A 1 15.89 6.22 11.77
CA MET A 1 15.34 5.77 10.48
C MET A 1 15.08 7.02 9.68
N THR A 2 16.05 7.42 8.86
CA THR A 2 16.01 8.69 8.13
C THR A 2 15.26 8.42 6.83
N ILE A 3 14.00 8.84 6.76
CA ILE A 3 13.34 9.00 5.47
C ILE A 3 14.10 10.09 4.72
N LEU A 4 14.75 9.70 3.62
CA LEU A 4 15.50 10.60 2.74
C LEU A 4 14.50 11.50 2.03
N SER A 5 14.12 12.61 2.65
CA SER A 5 13.27 13.62 2.03
C SER A 5 14.10 14.51 1.10
N ASP A 6 14.62 13.93 0.01
CA ASP A 6 15.41 14.65 -1.01
C ASP A 6 14.51 15.40 -2.01
N GLY A 7 13.36 15.91 -1.56
CA GLY A 7 12.39 16.59 -2.43
C GLY A 7 11.78 15.70 -3.53
N THR A 8 12.07 14.40 -3.51
CA THR A 8 11.58 13.38 -4.46
C THR A 8 10.58 12.44 -3.77
N ASP A 9 9.91 12.90 -2.71
CA ASP A 9 8.86 12.15 -2.02
C ASP A 9 7.59 12.11 -2.87
N VAL A 10 7.61 11.21 -3.86
CA VAL A 10 6.43 10.85 -4.63
C VAL A 10 5.61 9.89 -3.77
N TRP A 11 4.61 10.43 -3.08
CA TRP A 11 3.66 9.68 -2.26
C TRP A 11 2.64 8.87 -3.09
N GLU A 12 2.59 9.11 -4.39
CA GLU A 12 1.70 8.41 -5.32
C GLU A 12 2.33 7.11 -5.81
N ILE A 13 1.60 6.01 -5.69
CA ILE A 13 1.97 4.74 -6.30
C ILE A 13 1.37 4.64 -7.70
N ASN A 14 2.07 3.99 -8.62
CA ASN A 14 1.48 3.66 -9.90
C ASN A 14 0.59 2.41 -9.72
N PRO A 15 -0.75 2.53 -9.87
CA PRO A 15 -1.68 1.44 -9.58
C PRO A 15 -1.53 0.25 -10.53
N GLN A 16 -0.89 0.43 -11.70
CA GLN A 16 -0.63 -0.68 -12.63
C GLN A 16 0.31 -1.74 -12.05
N TYR A 17 1.14 -1.37 -11.08
CA TYR A 17 2.03 -2.32 -10.39
C TYR A 17 1.44 -2.84 -9.08
N LEU A 18 0.22 -2.43 -8.71
CA LEU A 18 -0.46 -2.89 -7.50
C LEU A 18 -1.41 -4.04 -7.86
N VAL A 19 -1.18 -5.19 -7.23
CA VAL A 19 -2.07 -6.35 -7.30
C VAL A 19 -2.75 -6.52 -5.95
N LEU A 20 -4.05 -6.24 -5.90
CA LEU A 20 -4.90 -6.56 -4.74
C LEU A 20 -5.13 -8.07 -4.70
N GLU A 21 -4.82 -8.70 -3.57
CA GLU A 21 -4.95 -10.15 -3.42
C GLU A 21 -6.17 -10.51 -2.57
N SER A 22 -6.03 -10.49 -1.25
CA SER A 22 -7.07 -10.94 -0.34
C SER A 22 -7.32 -9.94 0.78
N LYS A 23 -8.59 -9.82 1.19
CA LYS A 23 -8.98 -9.05 2.36
C LYS A 23 -8.55 -9.80 3.61
N ILE A 24 -7.73 -9.18 4.44
CA ILE A 24 -7.20 -9.78 5.68
C ILE A 24 -7.90 -9.26 6.93
N ALA A 25 -8.52 -8.08 6.87
CA ALA A 25 -9.35 -7.58 7.96
C ALA A 25 -10.44 -6.62 7.45
N SER A 26 -11.55 -6.55 8.19
CA SER A 26 -12.60 -5.54 8.03
C SER A 26 -12.96 -5.00 9.40
N ARG A 27 -13.01 -3.68 9.55
CA ARG A 27 -13.56 -3.07 10.76
C ARG A 27 -14.24 -1.75 10.41
N SER A 28 -14.83 -1.12 11.41
CA SER A 28 -15.42 0.22 11.31
C SER A 28 -14.48 1.30 10.77
N TYR A 29 -13.16 1.07 10.80
CA TYR A 29 -12.14 2.02 10.32
C TYR A 29 -11.58 1.65 8.94
N GLY A 30 -12.31 0.81 8.21
CA GLY A 30 -11.98 0.40 6.86
C GLY A 30 -11.52 -1.05 6.72
N ASP A 31 -11.14 -1.37 5.49
CA ASP A 31 -10.72 -2.71 5.09
C ASP A 31 -9.21 -2.76 4.87
N LEU A 32 -8.59 -3.85 5.32
CA LEU A 32 -7.18 -4.11 5.10
C LEU A 32 -7.02 -5.29 4.15
N TYR A 33 -6.24 -5.09 3.10
CA TYR A 33 -5.95 -6.09 2.08
C TYR A 33 -4.47 -6.43 2.09
N LYS A 34 -4.17 -7.72 1.92
CA LYS A 34 -2.87 -8.18 1.45
C LYS A 34 -2.77 -7.86 -0.04
N SER A 35 -1.61 -7.38 -0.47
CA SER A 35 -1.37 -7.01 -1.86
C SER A 35 0.10 -7.18 -2.20
N THR A 36 0.40 -7.14 -3.49
CA THR A 36 1.76 -7.10 -4.01
C THR A 36 1.97 -5.81 -4.79
N TYR A 37 3.03 -5.05 -4.48
CA TYR A 37 3.46 -3.86 -5.24
C TYR A 37 4.90 -4.02 -5.67
N ARG A 38 5.16 -4.03 -6.99
CA ARG A 38 6.51 -4.22 -7.56
C ARG A 38 7.24 -5.44 -6.97
N MET A 39 6.54 -6.58 -6.90
CA MET A 39 7.04 -7.85 -6.33
C MET A 39 7.28 -7.84 -4.82
N LEU A 40 6.90 -6.78 -4.12
CA LEU A 40 6.95 -6.70 -2.65
C LEU A 40 5.57 -6.90 -2.06
N GLU A 41 5.48 -7.74 -1.03
CA GLU A 41 4.26 -7.90 -0.25
C GLU A 41 4.00 -6.63 0.58
N VAL A 42 2.79 -6.09 0.47
CA VAL A 42 2.35 -4.86 1.12
C VAL A 42 0.94 -5.01 1.68
N ALA A 43 0.59 -4.13 2.63
CA ALA A 43 -0.76 -4.02 3.16
C ALA A 43 -1.43 -2.74 2.64
N ILE A 44 -2.62 -2.86 2.07
CA ILE A 44 -3.40 -1.74 1.54
C ILE A 44 -4.60 -1.51 2.45
N LYS A 45 -4.70 -0.29 3.00
CA LYS A 45 -5.84 0.14 3.81
C LYS A 45 -6.80 0.96 2.94
N PHE A 46 -8.04 0.51 2.84
CA PHE A 46 -9.17 1.29 2.31
C PHE A 46 -9.91 1.93 3.49
N LEU A 47 -10.30 3.19 3.35
CA LEU A 47 -11.05 3.97 4.35
C LEU A 47 -12.53 4.07 3.99
#